data_AF-A0AAN6ZSX8-F1
#
_entry.id   AF-A0AAN6ZSX8-F1
#
_cell.length_a   1.000
_cell.length_b   1.000
_cell.length_c   1.000
_cell.angle_alpha   90.00
_cell.angle_beta   90.00
_cell.angle_gamma   90.00
#
_symmetry.space_group_name_H-M   'P 1'
#
loop_
_entity.id
_entity.type
_entity.pdbx_description
1 polymer ?
#
loop_
_entity_poly.entity_id
_entity_poly.type
_entity_poly.pdbx_seq_one_letter_code
_entity_poly.pdbx_strand_id
1 'polypeptide(L)'
;MPPPRLDELIFPEQANHNFSRILGDLKRSNLSITNRLTSICHDAAFVDEVADALKLPLVANERCGSWYIDPVRKAGSAYFKSTDGHTGQWKFSTRRLNLHLLGLIGEHDGCVCFIYLDLQL
;
A
#
# COMPACT_ATOMS: atom_id res chain seq x y z
N MET A 1 34.75 -21.46 17.44
CA MET A 1 34.64 -20.03 17.76
C MET A 1 33.23 -19.59 17.37
N PRO A 2 32.42 -19.03 18.26
CA PRO A 2 31.07 -18.59 17.89
C PRO A 2 31.15 -17.45 16.86
N PRO A 3 30.17 -17.33 15.96
CA PRO A 3 30.13 -16.26 14.97
C PRO A 3 29.91 -14.90 15.67
N PRO A 4 30.59 -13.83 15.23
CA PRO A 4 30.47 -12.51 15.83
C PRO A 4 29.04 -11.99 15.70
N ARG A 5 28.54 -11.34 16.75
CA ARG A 5 27.19 -10.74 16.76
C ARG A 5 27.25 -9.26 16.35
N LEU A 6 26.19 -8.74 15.76
CA LEU A 6 26.11 -7.36 15.24
C LEU A 6 26.40 -6.29 16.30
N ASP A 7 26.05 -6.60 17.55
CA ASP A 7 26.26 -5.81 18.76
C ASP A 7 27.73 -5.76 19.23
N GLU A 8 28.61 -6.63 18.73
CA GLU A 8 30.06 -6.64 19.05
C GLU A 8 30.90 -5.85 18.03
N LEU A 9 30.30 -5.36 16.94
CA LEU A 9 30.99 -4.55 15.95
C LEU A 9 31.13 -3.11 16.45
N ILE A 10 32.26 -2.82 17.10
CA ILE A 10 32.64 -1.44 17.45
C ILE A 10 33.07 -0.72 16.18
N PHE A 11 32.16 0.06 15.59
CA PHE A 11 32.48 0.92 14.46
C PHE A 11 33.14 2.22 14.93
N PRO A 12 34.19 2.71 14.24
CA PRO A 12 34.80 4.00 14.56
C PRO A 12 33.77 5.14 14.44
N GLU A 13 33.80 6.14 15.32
CA GLU A 13 32.78 7.20 15.35
C GLU A 13 32.63 7.95 14.01
N GLN A 14 33.72 8.12 13.25
CA GLN A 14 33.63 8.68 11.89
C GLN A 14 32.76 7.84 10.94
N ALA A 15 32.73 6.51 11.10
CA ALA A 15 31.86 5.64 10.32
C ALA A 15 30.39 5.79 10.71
N ASN A 16 30.08 6.01 12.00
CA ASN A 16 28.71 6.27 12.47
C ASN A 16 28.15 7.61 11.94
N HIS A 17 28.98 8.65 11.89
CA HIS A 17 28.61 9.93 11.27
C HIS A 17 28.39 9.81 9.76
N ASN A 18 29.23 9.04 9.07
CA ASN A 18 29.09 8.80 7.63
C ASN A 18 27.82 7.99 7.33
N PHE A 19 27.52 6.99 8.15
CA PHE A 19 26.32 6.16 8.00
C PHE A 19 25.03 6.95 8.23
N SER A 20 24.97 7.80 9.27
CA SER A 20 23.81 8.65 9.54
C SER A 20 23.53 9.62 8.38
N ARG A 21 24.60 10.14 7.76
CA ARG A 21 24.50 10.99 6.57
C ARG A 21 24.01 10.21 5.35
N ILE A 22 24.61 9.04 5.07
CA ILE A 22 24.21 8.17 3.95
C ILE A 22 22.75 7.71 4.10
N LEU A 23 22.33 7.31 5.30
CA LEU A 23 20.92 6.95 5.57
C LEU A 23 20.00 8.16 5.42
N GLY A 24 20.42 9.35 5.84
CA GLY A 24 19.67 10.59 5.63
C GLY A 24 19.51 10.93 4.15
N ASP A 25 20.57 10.77 3.37
CA ASP A 25 20.57 10.99 1.92
C ASP A 25 19.75 9.93 1.19
N LEU A 26 19.82 8.66 1.63
CA LEU A 26 18.98 7.56 1.13
C LEU A 26 17.50 7.79 1.47
N LYS A 27 17.19 8.27 2.68
CA LYS A 27 15.82 8.64 3.05
C LYS A 27 15.31 9.78 2.17
N ARG A 28 16.15 10.79 1.90
CA ARG A 28 15.80 11.91 1.03
C ARG A 28 15.61 11.46 -0.42
N SER A 29 16.43 10.54 -0.92
CA SER A 29 16.29 10.00 -2.27
C SER A 29 15.04 9.11 -2.39
N ASN A 30 14.73 8.28 -1.40
CA ASN A 30 13.47 7.53 -1.34
C ASN A 30 12.24 8.43 -1.35
N LEU A 31 12.32 9.60 -0.73
CA LEU A 31 11.25 10.58 -0.74
C LEU A 31 11.25 11.47 -2.00
N SER A 32 12.15 11.24 -2.96
CA SER A 32 12.16 11.98 -4.22
C SER A 32 10.90 11.74 -5.03
N ILE A 33 10.49 12.76 -5.79
CA ILE A 33 9.30 12.69 -6.64
C ILE A 33 9.43 11.56 -7.66
N THR A 34 10.61 11.37 -8.25
CA THR A 34 10.87 10.31 -9.22
C THR A 34 10.62 8.93 -8.62
N ASN A 35 11.18 8.63 -7.44
CA ASN A 35 10.99 7.33 -6.80
C ASN A 35 9.51 7.10 -6.43
N ARG A 36 8.80 8.14 -6.00
CA ARG A 36 7.35 8.06 -5.72
C ARG A 36 6.54 7.75 -6.96
N LEU A 37 6.79 8.43 -8.08
CA LEU A 37 6.10 8.18 -9.34
C LEU A 37 6.40 6.78 -9.87
N THR A 38 7.67 6.35 -9.83
CA THR A 38 8.05 4.98 -10.22
C THR A 38 7.37 3.93 -9.35
N SER A 39 7.30 4.15 -8.02
CA SER A 39 6.56 3.26 -7.12
C SER A 39 5.08 3.17 -7.49
N ILE A 40 4.43 4.31 -7.74
CA ILE A 40 3.01 4.34 -8.13
C ILE A 40 2.79 3.55 -9.43
N CYS A 41 3.63 3.75 -10.45
CA CYS A 41 3.51 3.02 -11.71
C CYS A 41 3.71 1.51 -11.52
N HIS A 42 4.68 1.11 -10.70
CA HIS A 42 4.94 -0.29 -10.41
C HIS A 42 3.79 -0.94 -9.65
N ASP A 43 3.26 -0.26 -8.63
CA ASP A 43 2.12 -0.73 -7.85
C ASP A 43 0.85 -0.82 -8.72
N ALA A 44 0.63 0.12 -9.64
CA ALA A 44 -0.48 0.08 -10.59
C ALA A 44 -0.39 -1.13 -11.54
N ALA A 45 0.80 -1.42 -12.06
CA ALA A 45 1.01 -2.61 -12.89
C ALA A 45 0.76 -3.91 -12.10
N PHE A 46 1.20 -3.97 -10.85
CA PHE A 46 0.94 -5.12 -9.98
C PHE A 46 -0.56 -5.33 -9.69
N VAL A 47 -1.29 -4.24 -9.44
CA VAL A 47 -2.77 -4.30 -9.26
C VAL A 47 -3.45 -4.92 -10.48
N ASP A 48 -3.00 -4.54 -11.67
CA ASP A 48 -3.49 -5.05 -12.94
C ASP A 48 -3.20 -6.55 -13.11
N GLU A 49 -1.97 -7.00 -12.79
CA GLU A 49 -1.59 -8.42 -12.80
C GLU A 49 -2.46 -9.26 -11.85
N VAL A 50 -2.71 -8.75 -10.64
CA VAL A 50 -3.54 -9.43 -9.64
C VAL A 50 -4.99 -9.52 -10.11
N ALA A 51 -5.52 -8.45 -10.70
CA ALA A 51 -6.87 -8.46 -11.25
C ALA A 51 -7.02 -9.47 -12.39
N ASP A 52 -6.03 -9.58 -13.27
CA ASP A 52 -6.02 -10.54 -14.38
C ASP A 52 -5.92 -11.98 -13.88
N ALA A 53 -5.09 -12.23 -12.87
CA ALA A 53 -4.92 -13.55 -12.27
C ALA A 53 -6.17 -14.03 -11.52
N LEU A 54 -6.82 -13.13 -10.75
CA LEU A 54 -7.99 -13.47 -9.94
C LEU A 54 -9.31 -13.32 -10.67
N LYS A 55 -9.33 -12.62 -11.82
CA LYS A 55 -10.53 -12.28 -12.60
C LYS A 55 -11.61 -11.57 -11.78
N LEU A 56 -11.18 -10.76 -10.82
CA LEU A 56 -12.06 -10.00 -9.94
C LEU A 56 -12.15 -8.53 -10.39
N PRO A 57 -13.30 -7.87 -10.17
CA PRO A 57 -13.44 -6.46 -10.47
C PRO A 57 -12.58 -5.64 -9.51
N LEU A 58 -11.94 -4.60 -10.05
CA LEU A 58 -11.14 -3.66 -9.29
C LEU A 58 -12.02 -2.55 -8.72
N VAL A 59 -12.03 -2.42 -7.39
CA VAL A 59 -12.73 -1.35 -6.68
C VAL A 59 -11.70 -0.43 -6.01
N ALA A 60 -11.67 0.82 -6.43
CA ALA A 60 -10.76 1.81 -5.87
C ALA A 60 -11.25 2.31 -4.52
N ASN A 61 -10.42 2.28 -3.47
CA ASN A 61 -10.72 3.07 -2.28
C ASN A 61 -10.38 4.54 -2.55
N GLU A 62 -11.36 5.44 -2.53
CA GLU A 62 -11.18 6.86 -2.83
C GLU A 62 -10.28 7.62 -1.84
N ARG A 63 -9.83 6.99 -0.74
CA ARG A 63 -8.78 7.58 0.10
C ARG A 63 -7.39 7.54 -0.55
N CYS A 64 -7.09 6.50 -1.33
CA CYS A 64 -5.74 6.28 -1.86
C CYS A 64 -5.67 5.35 -3.08
N GLY A 65 -6.61 4.41 -3.22
CA GLY A 65 -6.63 3.39 -4.27
C GLY A 65 -6.80 3.91 -5.70
N SER A 66 -7.43 5.08 -5.89
CA SER A 66 -7.70 5.62 -7.23
C SER A 66 -6.44 5.97 -8.04
N TRP A 67 -5.26 6.06 -7.41
CA TRP A 67 -3.99 6.31 -8.10
C TRP A 67 -3.43 5.09 -8.83
N TYR A 68 -3.91 3.90 -8.48
CA TYR A 68 -3.30 2.62 -8.87
C TYR A 68 -4.15 1.81 -9.85
N ILE A 69 -5.32 2.31 -10.24
CA ILE A 69 -6.24 1.61 -11.14
C ILE A 69 -6.44 2.47 -12.39
N ASP A 70 -6.23 1.86 -13.57
CA ASP A 70 -6.61 2.49 -14.84
C ASP A 70 -8.12 2.80 -14.83
N PRO A 71 -8.55 4.05 -15.12
CA PRO A 71 -9.96 4.41 -15.19
C PRO A 71 -10.83 3.48 -16.03
N VAL A 72 -10.28 2.86 -17.08
CA VAL A 72 -11.00 1.91 -17.95
C VAL A 72 -11.27 0.58 -17.23
N ARG A 73 -10.40 0.19 -16.28
CA ARG A 73 -10.51 -1.05 -15.51
C ARG A 73 -11.25 -0.90 -14.18
N LYS A 74 -11.55 0.34 -13.77
CA LYS A 74 -12.22 0.64 -12.51
C LYS A 74 -13.68 0.24 -12.57
N ALA A 75 -14.04 -0.86 -11.89
CA ALA A 75 -15.41 -1.35 -11.79
C ALA A 75 -16.25 -0.55 -10.79
N GLY A 76 -15.59 0.11 -9.83
CA GLY A 76 -16.29 0.93 -8.85
C GLY A 76 -15.37 1.65 -7.90
N SER A 77 -15.99 2.34 -6.94
CA SER A 77 -15.28 3.05 -5.89
C SER A 77 -15.83 2.69 -4.51
N ALA A 78 -14.98 2.80 -3.50
CA ALA A 78 -15.33 2.58 -2.11
C ALA A 78 -14.72 3.70 -1.25
N TYR A 79 -15.29 3.94 -0.09
CA TYR A 79 -14.71 4.84 0.89
C TYR A 79 -14.74 4.20 2.26
N PHE A 80 -13.58 3.72 2.71
CA PHE A 80 -13.40 3.21 4.07
C PHE A 80 -11.99 3.52 4.58
N LYS A 81 -11.81 3.56 5.90
CA LYS A 81 -10.49 3.72 6.52
C LYS A 81 -10.05 2.31 6.94
N SER A 82 -8.85 1.87 6.57
CA SER A 82 -8.25 0.73 7.27
C SER A 82 -7.89 1.19 8.68
N THR A 83 -8.37 0.49 9.71
CA THR A 83 -7.98 0.77 11.09
C THR A 83 -7.02 -0.30 11.55
N ASP A 84 -5.77 -0.11 11.16
CA ASP A 84 -4.56 -0.75 11.68
C ASP A 84 -4.41 -0.35 13.16
N GLY A 85 -4.92 -1.20 14.06
CA GLY A 85 -4.68 -1.03 15.50
C GLY A 85 -5.75 -1.55 16.45
N HIS A 86 -6.91 -2.01 15.98
CA HIS A 86 -7.94 -2.57 16.87
C HIS A 86 -8.31 -4.01 16.49
N THR A 87 -7.40 -4.95 16.75
CA THR A 87 -7.68 -6.38 16.66
C THR A 87 -8.96 -6.70 17.47
N GLY A 88 -9.99 -7.24 16.82
CA GLY A 88 -11.25 -7.62 17.46
C GLY A 88 -12.34 -6.54 17.53
N GLN A 89 -12.13 -5.34 16.96
CA GLN A 89 -13.17 -4.29 16.89
C GLN A 89 -13.54 -3.98 15.44
N TRP A 90 -14.55 -4.69 14.94
CA TRP A 90 -15.15 -4.43 13.63
C TRP A 90 -16.12 -3.25 13.75
N LYS A 91 -15.59 -2.02 13.70
CA LYS A 91 -16.44 -0.81 13.68
C LYS A 91 -17.01 -0.61 12.27
N PHE A 92 -18.28 -0.94 12.10
CA PHE A 92 -19.01 -0.63 10.87
C PHE A 92 -19.52 0.81 10.92
N SER A 93 -19.01 1.65 10.01
CA SER A 93 -19.47 3.04 9.90
C SER A 93 -20.83 3.09 9.21
N THR A 94 -21.87 3.48 9.93
CA THR A 94 -23.22 3.68 9.36
C THR A 94 -23.33 4.92 8.48
N ARG A 95 -22.33 5.81 8.48
CA ARG A 95 -22.33 7.03 7.66
C ARG A 95 -21.92 6.84 6.21
N ARG A 96 -21.08 5.84 5.90
CA ARG A 96 -20.55 5.58 4.55
C ARG A 96 -20.59 4.09 4.28
N LEU A 97 -21.81 3.61 4.12
CA LEU A 97 -22.12 2.23 3.80
C LEU A 97 -21.90 2.08 2.28
N ASN A 98 -20.85 1.38 1.85
CA ASN A 98 -20.53 1.16 0.43
C ASN A 98 -21.54 0.19 -0.25
N LEU A 99 -22.84 0.36 -0.01
CA LEU A 99 -23.91 -0.56 -0.41
C LEU A 99 -24.11 -0.64 -1.92
N HIS A 100 -23.70 0.40 -2.66
CA HIS A 100 -23.70 0.38 -4.12
C HIS A 100 -22.83 -0.73 -4.70
N LEU A 101 -21.85 -1.25 -3.93
CA LEU A 101 -21.03 -2.38 -4.34
C LEU A 101 -21.74 -3.73 -4.21
N LEU A 102 -22.89 -3.82 -3.53
CA LEU A 102 -23.60 -5.09 -3.34
C LEU A 102 -24.01 -5.73 -4.67
N GLY A 103 -24.40 -4.92 -5.66
CA GLY A 103 -24.70 -5.41 -7.01
C GLY A 103 -23.46 -6.01 -7.67
N LEU A 104 -22.36 -5.27 -7.67
CA LEU A 104 -21.07 -5.73 -8.21
C LEU A 104 -20.58 -7.01 -7.51
N ILE A 105 -20.69 -7.08 -6.18
CA ILE A 105 -20.32 -8.26 -5.40
C ILE A 105 -21.19 -9.46 -5.79
N GLY A 106 -22.50 -9.27 -5.98
CA GLY A 106 -23.42 -10.32 -6.39
C GLY A 106 -23.14 -10.87 -7.80
N GLU A 107 -22.66 -10.02 -8.71
CA GLU A 107 -22.30 -10.40 -10.08
C GLU A 107 -20.96 -11.16 -10.18
N HIS A 108 -20.09 -11.03 -9.17
CA HIS A 108 -18.73 -11.58 -9.16
C HIS A 108 -18.50 -12.62 -8.04
N ASP A 109 -19.43 -13.56 -7.90
CA ASP A 109 -19.35 -14.69 -6.94
C ASP A 109 -19.12 -14.27 -5.47
N GLY A 110 -19.55 -13.05 -5.11
CA GLY A 110 -19.39 -12.53 -3.77
C GLY A 110 -18.01 -11.92 -3.47
N CYS A 111 -17.12 -11.81 -4.45
CA CYS A 111 -15.74 -11.37 -4.25
C CYS A 111 -15.42 -10.12 -5.09
N VAL A 112 -14.71 -9.17 -4.49
CA VAL A 112 -14.17 -7.98 -5.17
C VAL A 112 -12.78 -7.65 -4.62
N CYS A 113 -11.90 -7.12 -5.46
CA CYS A 113 -10.57 -6.70 -5.03
C CYS A 113 -10.58 -5.20 -4.71
N PHE A 114 -10.38 -4.86 -3.44
CA PHE A 114 -10.22 -3.47 -3.03
C PHE A 114 -8.76 -3.07 -3.08
N ILE A 115 -8.47 -2.00 -3.81
CA ILE A 115 -7.13 -1.42 -3.81
C ILE A 115 -7.07 -0.34 -2.73
N TYR A 116 -6.21 -0.60 -1.75
CA TYR A 116 -5.88 0.28 -0.64
C TYR A 116 -4.39 0.15 -0.37
N LEU A 117 -3.60 1.07 -0.90
CA LEU A 117 -2.20 1.23 -0.53
C LEU A 117 -2.14 2.45 0.37
N ASP A 118 -1.93 2.22 1.66
CA ASP A 118 -1.66 3.31 2.60
C ASP A 118 -0.25 3.82 2.29
N LEU A 119 -0.20 4.88 1.49
CA LEU A 119 0.97 5.72 1.40
C LEU A 119 1.14 6.37 2.78
N GLN A 120 1.83 5.68 3.70
CA GLN A 120 2.43 6.30 4.87
C GLN A 120 3.48 7.31 4.35
N LEU A 121 2.99 8.50 4.00
CA LEU A 121 3.77 9.65 3.59
C LEU A 121 4.48 10.30 4.76
#